data_AF-A0A0A2EWS5-F1
#
_entry.id   AF-A0A0A2EWS5-F1
#
_cell.length_a   1.000
_cell.length_b   1.000
_cell.length_c   1.000
_cell.angle_alpha   90.00
_cell.angle_beta   90.00
_cell.angle_gamma   90.00
#
_symmetry.space_group_name_H-M   'P 1'
#
loop_
_entity.id
_entity.type
_entity.pdbx_description
1 polymer ?
#
loop_
_entity_poly.entity_id
_entity_poly.type
_entity_poly.pdbx_seq_one_letter_code
_entity_poly.pdbx_strand_id
1 'polypeptide(L)'
;MKRFLFFTLITFVIFSASNVTAQTDYGLVIGGIYVTPENAANITGEGITGTVSYDNATKTLLLNNAVITTKLQGIDNKDIKGLTIKLVGVNVIDATKAGITIHQSTTINGNGLIVIKSKEDCGIYLRNELNLIVAGGCKIEAIGQWGLSGINGKNNEWLTVDNSTLSVTGSKGSLLDLQILEMKGGCVITEPEGAVFNETSKRVEKNGEIVTSKVTISPNNTNINNVVKDNVLNIYISDNILHINTENYLNKNLKVYNTSGTIINNIVISSPETNVSLPQGLYIVCIDNICQKVIIK
;
A
#
# COMPACT_ATOMS: atom_id res chain seq x y z
N MET A 1 0.47 -64.30 -67.16
CA MET A 1 0.38 -62.82 -67.20
C MET A 1 -1.06 -62.39 -66.93
N LYS A 2 -1.34 -61.72 -65.82
CA LYS A 2 -2.07 -60.43 -65.73
C LYS A 2 -2.25 -60.10 -64.25
N ARG A 3 -1.92 -58.85 -63.93
CA ARG A 3 -1.56 -58.33 -62.62
C ARG A 3 -2.79 -58.04 -61.76
N PHE A 4 -2.66 -58.30 -60.45
CA PHE A 4 -3.48 -57.76 -59.38
C PHE A 4 -3.44 -56.22 -59.39
N LEU A 5 -4.58 -55.57 -59.13
CA LEU A 5 -4.64 -54.16 -58.77
C LEU A 5 -5.73 -53.97 -57.70
N PHE A 6 -5.28 -53.87 -56.44
CA PHE A 6 -6.07 -53.34 -55.33
C PHE A 6 -6.13 -51.81 -55.46
N PHE A 7 -7.34 -51.25 -55.49
CA PHE A 7 -7.55 -49.81 -55.35
C PHE A 7 -7.69 -49.49 -53.86
N THR A 8 -6.66 -48.87 -53.28
CA THR A 8 -6.72 -48.33 -51.91
C THR A 8 -7.16 -46.86 -52.00
N LEU A 9 -8.33 -46.55 -51.43
CA LEU A 9 -8.88 -45.20 -51.33
C LEU A 9 -8.12 -44.43 -50.22
N ILE A 10 -7.29 -43.46 -50.58
CA ILE A 10 -6.62 -42.58 -49.62
C ILE A 10 -7.54 -41.40 -49.30
N THR A 11 -8.07 -41.36 -48.08
CA THR A 11 -8.78 -40.21 -47.53
C THR A 11 -7.78 -39.11 -47.18
N PHE A 12 -7.90 -37.96 -47.84
CA PHE A 12 -7.18 -36.73 -47.49
C PHE A 12 -7.77 -36.16 -46.20
N VAL A 13 -7.05 -36.29 -45.07
CA VAL A 13 -7.37 -35.54 -43.85
C VAL A 13 -6.80 -34.14 -44.00
N ILE A 14 -7.67 -33.14 -43.99
CA ILE A 14 -7.32 -31.72 -44.02
C ILE A 14 -6.65 -31.39 -42.68
N PHE A 15 -5.34 -31.15 -42.69
CA PHE A 15 -4.65 -30.57 -41.55
C PHE A 15 -4.83 -29.05 -41.63
N SER A 16 -5.87 -28.52 -41.00
CA SER A 16 -5.94 -27.08 -40.76
C SER A 16 -4.83 -26.72 -39.78
N ALA A 17 -3.78 -26.06 -40.27
CA ALA A 17 -2.75 -25.49 -39.42
C ALA A 17 -3.42 -24.49 -38.47
N SER A 18 -3.55 -24.85 -37.20
CA SER A 18 -3.89 -23.92 -36.14
C SER A 18 -2.80 -22.87 -36.12
N ASN A 19 -3.12 -21.63 -36.48
CA ASN A 19 -2.24 -20.49 -36.22
C ASN A 19 -2.12 -20.38 -34.70
N VAL A 20 -1.03 -20.90 -34.14
CA VAL A 20 -0.61 -20.58 -32.78
C VAL A 20 -0.12 -19.15 -32.84
N THR A 21 -1.02 -18.19 -32.66
CA THR A 21 -0.63 -16.84 -32.27
C THR A 21 0.06 -16.96 -30.93
N ALA A 22 1.34 -16.56 -30.85
CA ALA A 22 2.00 -16.36 -29.57
C ALA A 22 1.17 -15.34 -28.78
N GLN A 23 0.33 -15.82 -27.86
CA GLN A 23 -0.56 -14.97 -27.10
C GLN A 23 0.33 -14.07 -26.23
N THR A 24 0.34 -12.78 -26.57
CA THR A 24 1.16 -11.79 -25.87
C THR A 24 0.41 -11.42 -24.60
N ASP A 25 0.79 -12.04 -23.48
CA ASP A 25 0.31 -11.60 -22.17
C ASP A 25 0.94 -10.24 -21.80
N TYR A 26 0.36 -9.54 -20.84
CA TYR A 26 0.81 -8.21 -20.43
C TYR A 26 2.05 -8.22 -19.53
N GLY A 27 2.67 -9.39 -19.27
CA GLY A 27 3.72 -9.54 -18.28
C GLY A 27 3.18 -9.42 -16.84
N LEU A 28 1.93 -9.83 -16.63
CA LEU A 28 1.27 -9.87 -15.33
C LEU A 28 0.66 -11.24 -15.11
N VAL A 29 0.91 -11.83 -13.94
CA VAL A 29 0.36 -13.14 -13.57
C VAL A 29 -0.35 -13.02 -12.24
N ILE A 30 -1.59 -13.52 -12.16
CA ILE A 30 -2.41 -13.52 -10.95
C ILE A 30 -2.75 -14.95 -10.56
N GLY A 31 -2.21 -15.43 -9.44
CA GLY A 31 -2.47 -16.79 -8.95
C GLY A 31 -2.01 -17.91 -9.89
N GLY A 32 -1.16 -17.62 -10.88
CA GLY A 32 -0.76 -18.53 -11.96
C GLY A 32 -1.46 -18.28 -13.31
N ILE A 33 -2.46 -17.39 -13.35
CA ILE A 33 -3.17 -17.00 -14.57
C ILE A 33 -2.43 -15.83 -15.23
N TYR A 34 -1.94 -16.06 -16.45
CA TYR A 34 -1.37 -15.00 -17.28
C TYR A 34 -2.48 -14.05 -17.72
N VAL A 35 -2.27 -12.75 -17.54
CA VAL A 35 -3.23 -11.72 -17.93
C VAL A 35 -3.03 -11.34 -19.38
N THR A 36 -4.05 -11.54 -20.20
CA THR A 36 -4.04 -11.33 -21.64
C THR A 36 -5.17 -10.37 -22.03
N PRO A 37 -5.19 -9.82 -23.26
CA PRO A 37 -6.30 -8.97 -23.71
C PRO A 37 -7.68 -9.61 -23.55
N GLU A 38 -7.77 -10.93 -23.67
CA GLU A 38 -9.03 -11.68 -23.62
C GLU A 38 -9.60 -11.83 -22.20
N ASN A 39 -8.74 -11.87 -21.17
CA ASN A 39 -9.18 -12.07 -19.79
C ASN A 39 -9.00 -10.84 -18.90
N ALA A 40 -8.31 -9.79 -19.35
CA ALA A 40 -7.96 -8.65 -18.51
C ALA A 40 -9.17 -7.96 -17.87
N ALA A 41 -10.29 -7.86 -18.58
CA ALA A 41 -11.52 -7.26 -18.03
C ALA A 41 -12.15 -8.07 -16.87
N ASN A 42 -11.85 -9.37 -16.77
CA ASN A 42 -12.36 -10.25 -15.72
C ASN A 42 -11.43 -11.46 -15.54
N ILE A 43 -10.46 -11.32 -14.64
CA ILE A 43 -9.45 -12.35 -14.38
C ILE A 43 -10.05 -13.36 -13.40
N THR A 44 -10.32 -14.56 -13.89
CA THR A 44 -10.91 -15.66 -13.11
C THR A 44 -10.00 -16.89 -13.15
N GLY A 45 -10.09 -17.72 -12.12
CA GLY A 45 -9.36 -18.98 -12.03
C GLY A 45 -9.74 -19.73 -10.75
N GLU A 46 -9.27 -20.97 -10.63
CA GLU A 46 -9.41 -21.71 -9.37
C GLU A 46 -8.73 -20.92 -8.24
N GLY A 47 -9.44 -20.76 -7.11
CA GLY A 47 -8.94 -19.98 -5.97
C GLY A 47 -9.05 -18.47 -6.13
N ILE A 48 -9.64 -17.95 -7.21
CA ILE A 48 -9.93 -16.52 -7.39
C ILE A 48 -11.42 -16.26 -7.19
N THR A 49 -11.76 -15.38 -6.25
CA THR A 49 -13.13 -14.87 -6.04
C THR A 49 -13.13 -13.35 -5.88
N GLY A 50 -14.31 -12.73 -5.90
CA GLY A 50 -14.45 -11.28 -5.95
C GLY A 50 -14.15 -10.72 -7.34
N THR A 51 -13.84 -9.43 -7.43
CA THR A 51 -13.53 -8.78 -8.70
C THR A 51 -12.03 -8.53 -8.83
N VAL A 52 -11.43 -9.14 -9.85
CA VAL A 52 -10.05 -8.93 -10.27
C VAL A 52 -10.05 -8.57 -11.75
N SER A 53 -9.55 -7.40 -12.10
CA SER A 53 -9.49 -6.94 -13.49
C SER A 53 -8.28 -6.06 -13.73
N TYR A 54 -7.71 -6.12 -14.92
CA TYR A 54 -6.63 -5.28 -15.39
C TYR A 54 -7.08 -4.40 -16.55
N ASP A 55 -6.78 -3.10 -16.46
CA ASP A 55 -6.93 -2.15 -17.56
C ASP A 55 -5.54 -1.77 -18.09
N ASN A 56 -5.25 -2.16 -19.32
CA ASN A 56 -3.96 -1.90 -19.96
C ASN A 56 -3.74 -0.43 -20.33
N ALA A 57 -4.79 0.33 -20.61
CA ALA A 57 -4.66 1.73 -20.99
C ALA A 57 -4.21 2.59 -19.80
N THR A 58 -4.75 2.28 -18.61
CA THR A 58 -4.39 2.96 -17.36
C THR A 58 -3.34 2.22 -16.54
N LYS A 59 -2.94 1.00 -16.97
CA LYS A 59 -2.06 0.08 -16.24
C LYS A 59 -2.55 -0.17 -14.80
N THR A 60 -3.85 -0.38 -14.65
CA THR A 60 -4.48 -0.55 -13.33
C THR A 60 -4.99 -1.97 -13.14
N LEU A 61 -4.44 -2.69 -12.17
CA LEU A 61 -5.02 -3.91 -11.60
C LEU A 61 -5.98 -3.52 -10.46
N LEU A 62 -7.27 -3.74 -10.65
CA LEU A 62 -8.29 -3.56 -9.62
C LEU A 62 -8.45 -4.86 -8.82
N LEU A 63 -8.38 -4.75 -7.49
CA LEU A 63 -8.81 -5.76 -6.54
C LEU A 63 -9.99 -5.19 -5.75
N ASN A 64 -11.18 -5.77 -5.94
CA ASN A 64 -12.38 -5.35 -5.23
C ASN A 64 -13.04 -6.55 -4.56
N ASN A 65 -12.90 -6.61 -3.22
CA ASN A 65 -13.29 -7.75 -2.39
C ASN A 65 -12.74 -9.09 -2.93
N ALA A 66 -11.52 -9.06 -3.47
CA ALA A 66 -10.90 -10.18 -4.14
C ALA A 66 -10.26 -11.14 -3.14
N VAL A 67 -10.37 -12.44 -3.39
CA VAL A 67 -9.59 -13.48 -2.69
C VAL A 67 -8.82 -14.27 -3.73
N ILE A 68 -7.50 -14.42 -3.55
CA ILE A 68 -6.61 -15.20 -4.41
C ILE A 68 -5.91 -16.25 -3.53
N THR A 69 -6.24 -17.52 -3.73
CA THR A 69 -5.60 -18.65 -3.06
C THR A 69 -4.81 -19.48 -4.07
N THR A 70 -3.50 -19.63 -3.88
CA THR A 70 -2.63 -20.30 -4.86
C THR A 70 -1.41 -20.95 -4.21
N LYS A 71 -0.82 -21.93 -4.92
CA LYS A 71 0.51 -22.48 -4.58
C LYS A 71 1.67 -21.71 -5.24
N LEU A 72 1.35 -20.74 -6.09
CA LEU A 72 2.32 -19.90 -6.80
C LEU A 72 2.39 -18.52 -6.14
N GLN A 73 2.95 -17.54 -6.85
CA GLN A 73 2.84 -16.15 -6.48
C GLN A 73 1.40 -15.67 -6.58
N GLY A 74 0.96 -14.84 -5.63
CA GLY A 74 -0.38 -14.24 -5.67
C GLY A 74 -0.51 -13.23 -6.82
N ILE A 75 0.40 -12.26 -6.86
CA ILE A 75 0.56 -11.29 -7.95
C ILE A 75 2.03 -11.27 -8.37
N ASP A 76 2.30 -11.37 -9.65
CA ASP A 76 3.65 -11.30 -10.21
C ASP A 76 3.66 -10.29 -11.38
N ASN A 77 4.17 -9.08 -11.10
CA ASN A 77 4.33 -8.04 -12.11
C ASN A 77 5.73 -8.17 -12.74
N LYS A 78 5.80 -8.83 -13.90
CA LYS A 78 7.03 -9.12 -14.62
C LYS A 78 7.49 -7.93 -15.47
N ASP A 79 6.56 -7.33 -16.23
CA ASP A 79 6.92 -6.37 -17.30
C ASP A 79 6.10 -5.07 -17.32
N ILE A 80 5.10 -4.88 -16.44
CA ILE A 80 4.29 -3.65 -16.43
C ILE A 80 4.99 -2.54 -15.64
N LYS A 81 5.69 -1.68 -16.37
CA LYS A 81 6.25 -0.42 -15.84
C LYS A 81 5.14 0.53 -15.39
N GLY A 82 5.14 0.88 -14.11
CA GLY A 82 4.19 1.82 -13.53
C GLY A 82 2.82 1.21 -13.26
N LEU A 83 2.76 -0.09 -12.96
CA LEU A 83 1.51 -0.76 -12.58
C LEU A 83 0.90 -0.07 -11.35
N THR A 84 -0.41 0.16 -11.37
CA THR A 84 -1.19 0.55 -10.20
C THR A 84 -2.05 -0.63 -9.75
N ILE A 85 -1.89 -1.07 -8.50
CA ILE A 85 -2.79 -2.03 -7.84
C ILE A 85 -3.78 -1.21 -7.00
N LYS A 86 -5.02 -1.13 -7.45
CA LYS A 86 -6.08 -0.36 -6.79
C LYS A 86 -6.91 -1.27 -5.91
N LEU A 87 -6.94 -0.96 -4.62
CA LEU A 87 -7.67 -1.70 -3.59
C LEU A 87 -9.03 -1.07 -3.31
N VAL A 88 -10.08 -1.89 -3.39
CA VAL A 88 -11.44 -1.57 -2.96
C VAL A 88 -11.93 -2.69 -2.04
N GLY A 89 -12.59 -2.31 -0.94
CA GLY A 89 -13.06 -3.28 0.06
C GLY A 89 -11.92 -4.03 0.74
N VAL A 90 -12.14 -5.30 1.08
CA VAL A 90 -11.16 -6.16 1.76
C VAL A 90 -10.70 -7.26 0.83
N ASN A 91 -9.40 -7.29 0.54
CA ASN A 91 -8.80 -8.23 -0.39
C ASN A 91 -7.87 -9.18 0.36
N VAL A 92 -7.73 -10.40 -0.12
CA VAL A 92 -6.91 -11.43 0.51
C VAL A 92 -6.07 -12.16 -0.54
N ILE A 93 -4.79 -12.34 -0.25
CA ILE A 93 -3.89 -13.25 -0.97
C ILE A 93 -3.41 -14.31 0.03
N ASP A 94 -3.63 -15.59 -0.27
CA ASP A 94 -3.04 -16.74 0.42
C ASP A 94 -2.21 -17.54 -0.59
N ALA A 95 -0.90 -17.31 -0.57
CA ALA A 95 0.07 -17.86 -1.49
C ALA A 95 1.05 -18.80 -0.78
N THR A 96 1.51 -19.85 -1.47
CA THR A 96 2.66 -20.62 -0.97
C THR A 96 3.97 -19.88 -1.20
N LYS A 97 4.17 -19.30 -2.39
CA LYS A 97 5.31 -18.45 -2.72
C LYS A 97 5.04 -16.99 -2.32
N ALA A 98 5.86 -16.06 -2.82
CA ALA A 98 5.68 -14.65 -2.52
C ALA A 98 4.26 -14.16 -2.82
N GLY A 99 3.68 -13.41 -1.88
CA GLY A 99 2.31 -12.89 -2.05
C GLY A 99 2.22 -11.92 -3.22
N ILE A 100 3.14 -10.95 -3.26
CA ILE A 100 3.33 -10.04 -4.40
C ILE A 100 4.81 -10.02 -4.77
N THR A 101 5.14 -10.30 -6.03
CA THR A 101 6.48 -10.12 -6.61
C THR A 101 6.48 -8.94 -7.57
N ILE A 102 7.46 -8.05 -7.41
CA ILE A 102 7.57 -6.82 -8.17
C ILE A 102 8.87 -6.83 -8.96
N HIS A 103 8.80 -6.96 -10.28
CA HIS A 103 9.94 -6.80 -11.20
C HIS A 103 9.96 -5.41 -11.86
N GLN A 104 8.88 -4.65 -11.78
CA GLN A 104 8.75 -3.29 -12.31
C GLN A 104 8.10 -2.37 -11.29
N SER A 105 8.49 -1.09 -11.27
CA SER A 105 7.95 -0.11 -10.33
C SER A 105 6.41 -0.12 -10.30
N THR A 106 5.85 -0.20 -9.10
CA THR A 106 4.44 -0.47 -8.85
C THR A 106 3.91 0.46 -7.75
N THR A 107 2.67 0.92 -7.88
CA THR A 107 1.96 1.68 -6.85
C THR A 107 0.79 0.86 -6.33
N ILE A 108 0.62 0.74 -5.01
CA ILE A 108 -0.57 0.18 -4.37
C ILE A 108 -1.37 1.34 -3.78
N ASN A 109 -2.62 1.52 -4.21
CA ASN A 109 -3.48 2.63 -3.80
C ASN A 109 -4.94 2.24 -3.56
N GLY A 110 -5.78 3.23 -3.26
CA GLY A 110 -7.21 3.03 -2.99
C GLY A 110 -7.47 2.79 -1.51
N ASN A 111 -8.63 3.20 -1.01
CA ASN A 111 -8.96 3.16 0.42
C ASN A 111 -9.26 1.75 0.97
N GLY A 112 -8.99 0.69 0.20
CA GLY A 112 -9.19 -0.70 0.59
C GLY A 112 -8.07 -1.26 1.46
N LEU A 113 -8.32 -2.47 1.96
CA LEU A 113 -7.37 -3.32 2.68
C LEU A 113 -6.95 -4.48 1.77
N ILE A 114 -5.67 -4.87 1.84
CA ILE A 114 -5.21 -6.16 1.36
C ILE A 114 -4.46 -6.89 2.49
N VAL A 115 -4.85 -8.15 2.72
CA VAL A 115 -4.17 -9.07 3.64
C VAL A 115 -3.43 -10.11 2.80
N ILE A 116 -2.13 -10.23 2.99
CA ILE A 116 -1.25 -11.07 2.20
C ILE A 116 -0.59 -12.09 3.14
N LYS A 117 -0.75 -13.37 2.84
CA LYS A 117 -0.09 -14.48 3.53
C LYS A 117 0.74 -15.26 2.52
N SER A 118 2.03 -15.33 2.80
CA SER A 118 2.99 -16.17 2.10
C SER A 118 3.49 -17.25 3.05
N LYS A 119 3.50 -18.51 2.60
CA LYS A 119 3.88 -19.65 3.46
C LYS A 119 5.39 -19.87 3.49
N GLU A 120 6.04 -19.77 2.34
CA GLU A 120 7.43 -20.21 2.16
C GLU A 120 8.37 -19.08 1.72
N ASP A 121 7.86 -17.86 1.52
CA ASP A 121 8.61 -16.76 0.91
C ASP A 121 8.19 -15.41 1.54
N CYS A 122 8.46 -14.30 0.86
CA CYS A 122 8.11 -12.95 1.28
C CYS A 122 6.60 -12.70 1.22
N GLY A 123 6.04 -11.87 2.11
CA GLY A 123 4.72 -11.29 1.88
C GLY A 123 4.72 -10.43 0.62
N ILE A 124 5.70 -9.51 0.53
CA ILE A 124 5.96 -8.68 -0.65
C ILE A 124 7.45 -8.74 -0.99
N TYR A 125 7.79 -9.03 -2.24
CA TYR A 125 9.17 -9.15 -2.71
C TYR A 125 9.49 -8.13 -3.80
N LEU A 126 10.46 -7.25 -3.51
CA LEU A 126 10.96 -6.26 -4.44
C LEU A 126 12.22 -6.80 -5.13
N ARG A 127 12.23 -6.78 -6.46
CA ARG A 127 13.45 -6.98 -7.23
C ARG A 127 14.26 -5.67 -7.28
N ASN A 128 15.37 -5.68 -8.03
CA ASN A 128 16.27 -4.54 -8.12
C ASN A 128 15.72 -3.45 -9.07
N GLU A 129 16.25 -2.24 -8.91
CA GLU A 129 16.10 -1.08 -9.79
C GLU A 129 14.66 -0.57 -9.92
N LEU A 130 13.88 -0.63 -8.84
CA LEU A 130 12.46 -0.31 -8.84
C LEU A 130 11.97 0.32 -7.54
N ASN A 131 10.82 0.98 -7.62
CA ASN A 131 10.14 1.57 -6.47
C ASN A 131 8.76 0.93 -6.27
N LEU A 132 8.47 0.55 -5.03
CA LEU A 132 7.11 0.28 -4.57
C LEU A 132 6.58 1.49 -3.81
N ILE A 133 5.47 2.06 -4.27
CA ILE A 133 4.78 3.16 -3.60
C ILE A 133 3.49 2.64 -2.97
N VAL A 134 3.30 2.86 -1.67
CA VAL A 134 2.06 2.56 -0.93
C VAL A 134 1.40 3.89 -0.58
N ALA A 135 0.27 4.22 -1.22
CA ALA A 135 -0.34 5.55 -1.14
C ALA A 135 -1.87 5.53 -1.14
N GLY A 136 -2.50 6.71 -1.05
CA GLY A 136 -3.95 6.87 -1.22
C GLY A 136 -4.81 6.32 -0.08
N GLY A 137 -4.27 6.26 1.15
CA GLY A 137 -4.99 5.82 2.34
C GLY A 137 -5.24 4.32 2.40
N CYS A 138 -4.52 3.54 1.58
CA CYS A 138 -4.64 2.09 1.55
C CYS A 138 -4.07 1.45 2.81
N LYS A 139 -4.51 0.22 3.08
CA LYS A 139 -4.00 -0.61 4.18
C LYS A 139 -3.46 -1.91 3.63
N ILE A 140 -2.26 -2.27 4.05
CA ILE A 140 -1.58 -3.51 3.67
C ILE A 140 -1.18 -4.24 4.95
N GLU A 141 -1.58 -5.50 5.07
CA GLU A 141 -1.05 -6.43 6.06
C GLU A 141 -0.36 -7.58 5.33
N ALA A 142 0.95 -7.73 5.45
CA ALA A 142 1.69 -8.79 4.77
C ALA A 142 2.48 -9.66 5.75
N ILE A 143 2.35 -10.98 5.60
CA ILE A 143 3.00 -11.98 6.44
C ILE A 143 3.74 -12.96 5.53
N GLY A 144 5.00 -13.24 5.86
CA GLY A 144 5.82 -14.24 5.16
C GLY A 144 6.95 -14.78 6.03
N GLN A 145 7.87 -15.54 5.44
CA GLN A 145 9.18 -15.75 6.07
C GLN A 145 9.93 -14.42 6.21
N TRP A 146 9.79 -13.58 5.18
CA TRP A 146 10.12 -12.16 5.24
C TRP A 146 8.83 -11.36 5.03
N GLY A 147 8.60 -10.30 5.81
CA GLY A 147 7.36 -9.52 5.67
C GLY A 147 7.33 -8.78 4.34
N LEU A 148 8.28 -7.87 4.17
CA LEU A 148 8.63 -7.25 2.90
C LEU A 148 10.15 -7.19 2.78
N SER A 149 10.68 -7.68 1.65
CA SER A 149 12.12 -7.74 1.40
C SER A 149 12.46 -7.20 0.01
N GLY A 150 13.59 -6.51 -0.11
CA GLY A 150 14.31 -6.44 -1.38
C GLY A 150 15.21 -7.66 -1.59
N ILE A 151 16.15 -7.60 -2.54
CA ILE A 151 17.08 -8.71 -2.83
C ILE A 151 18.27 -8.66 -1.87
N ASN A 152 18.88 -7.48 -1.71
CA ASN A 152 20.04 -7.29 -0.83
C ASN A 152 20.24 -5.83 -0.37
N GLY A 153 19.34 -4.91 -0.74
CA GLY A 153 19.36 -3.50 -0.34
C GLY A 153 20.46 -2.68 -0.99
N LYS A 154 20.99 -3.10 -2.15
CA LYS A 154 22.12 -2.45 -2.83
C LYS A 154 21.78 -1.85 -4.18
N ASN A 155 20.69 -2.26 -4.81
CA ASN A 155 20.40 -1.94 -6.21
C ASN A 155 19.04 -1.27 -6.32
N ASN A 156 18.85 -0.16 -5.62
CA ASN A 156 17.65 0.68 -5.67
C ASN A 156 16.36 -0.10 -5.40
N GLU A 157 16.37 -1.02 -4.42
CA GLU A 157 15.16 -1.53 -3.80
C GLU A 157 14.56 -0.42 -2.92
N TRP A 158 13.62 0.33 -3.49
CA TRP A 158 13.01 1.50 -2.87
C TRP A 158 11.58 1.20 -2.43
N LEU A 159 11.27 1.46 -1.16
CA LEU A 159 9.90 1.50 -0.65
C LEU A 159 9.50 2.92 -0.24
N THR A 160 8.36 3.40 -0.74
CA THR A 160 7.73 4.65 -0.30
C THR A 160 6.41 4.34 0.38
N VAL A 161 6.17 4.85 1.60
CA VAL A 161 4.86 4.81 2.27
C VAL A 161 4.37 6.24 2.47
N ASP A 162 3.23 6.58 1.86
CA ASP A 162 2.68 7.93 1.82
C ASP A 162 1.20 7.98 2.25
N ASN A 163 0.95 8.54 3.43
CA ASN A 163 -0.40 8.66 4.01
C ASN A 163 -1.22 7.36 3.97
N SER A 164 -0.55 6.22 4.20
CA SER A 164 -1.11 4.87 4.13
C SER A 164 -0.56 3.99 5.24
N THR A 165 -1.21 2.86 5.52
CA THR A 165 -0.77 1.90 6.55
C THR A 165 -0.17 0.67 5.91
N LEU A 166 1.09 0.37 6.25
CA LEU A 166 1.79 -0.84 5.89
C LEU A 166 2.18 -1.59 7.18
N SER A 167 1.64 -2.79 7.38
CA SER A 167 2.02 -3.69 8.46
C SER A 167 2.62 -4.96 7.88
N VAL A 168 3.87 -5.27 8.23
CA VAL A 168 4.61 -6.42 7.70
C VAL A 168 5.17 -7.28 8.82
N THR A 169 5.07 -8.59 8.71
CA THR A 169 5.60 -9.56 9.69
C THR A 169 6.39 -10.64 8.99
N GLY A 170 7.63 -10.89 9.42
CA GLY A 170 8.46 -11.95 8.87
C GLY A 170 9.23 -12.72 9.94
N SER A 171 9.10 -14.05 9.95
CA SER A 171 9.80 -14.90 10.92
C SER A 171 11.33 -14.87 10.81
N LYS A 172 11.86 -14.45 9.65
CA LYS A 172 13.29 -14.21 9.38
C LYS A 172 13.64 -12.72 9.23
N GLY A 173 12.65 -11.83 9.37
CA GLY A 173 12.80 -10.38 9.24
C GLY A 173 11.56 -9.72 8.64
N SER A 174 11.04 -8.69 9.29
CA SER A 174 9.78 -8.07 8.88
C SER A 174 9.93 -7.04 7.76
N LEU A 175 10.96 -6.20 7.79
CA LEU A 175 11.25 -5.21 6.75
C LEU A 175 12.77 -5.08 6.57
N LEU A 176 13.30 -5.58 5.45
CA LEU A 176 14.75 -5.75 5.23
C LEU A 176 15.15 -5.70 3.75
N ASP A 177 16.46 -5.66 3.52
CA ASP A 177 17.09 -5.64 2.19
C ASP A 177 16.56 -4.53 1.28
N LEU A 178 16.22 -3.38 1.86
CA LEU A 178 15.82 -2.18 1.12
C LEU A 178 16.98 -1.20 1.08
N GLN A 179 17.30 -0.65 -0.09
CA GLN A 179 18.29 0.42 -0.17
C GLN A 179 17.75 1.71 0.45
N ILE A 180 16.48 1.99 0.17
CA ILE A 180 15.79 3.24 0.51
C ILE A 180 14.42 2.92 1.11
N LEU A 181 14.14 3.49 2.28
CA LEU A 181 12.80 3.58 2.85
C LEU A 181 12.42 5.05 2.98
N GLU A 182 11.41 5.47 2.23
CA GLU A 182 10.89 6.84 2.27
C GLU A 182 9.51 6.84 2.93
N MET A 183 9.34 7.67 3.97
CA MET A 183 8.08 7.83 4.68
C MET A 183 7.56 9.26 4.48
N LYS A 184 6.35 9.39 3.90
CA LYS A 184 5.69 10.65 3.54
C LYS A 184 4.32 10.77 4.22
N GLY A 185 3.73 11.95 4.16
CA GLY A 185 2.39 12.18 4.70
C GLY A 185 2.31 11.96 6.21
N GLY A 186 3.38 12.26 6.94
CA GLY A 186 3.48 12.03 8.38
C GLY A 186 3.68 10.57 8.80
N CYS A 187 3.99 9.67 7.86
CA CYS A 187 4.26 8.28 8.19
C CYS A 187 5.54 8.13 9.03
N VAL A 188 5.47 7.24 10.01
CA VAL A 188 6.60 6.80 10.83
C VAL A 188 6.47 5.31 11.11
N ILE A 189 7.54 4.66 11.58
CA ILE A 189 7.45 3.33 12.17
C ILE A 189 6.75 3.47 13.54
N THR A 190 5.52 2.97 13.64
CA THR A 190 4.69 3.05 14.85
C THR A 190 4.74 1.77 15.69
N GLU A 191 5.16 0.65 15.09
CA GLU A 191 5.31 -0.63 15.79
C GLU A 191 6.50 -1.40 15.22
N PRO A 192 7.33 -2.06 16.05
CA PRO A 192 7.38 -1.89 17.50
C PRO A 192 7.95 -0.50 17.84
N GLU A 193 7.53 0.06 18.97
CA GLU A 193 8.04 1.35 19.43
C GLU A 193 9.57 1.34 19.56
N GLY A 194 10.21 2.41 19.08
CA GLY A 194 11.68 2.55 19.08
C GLY A 194 12.41 1.78 17.99
N ALA A 195 11.70 1.06 17.10
CA ALA A 195 12.33 0.52 15.90
C ALA A 195 12.63 1.61 14.88
N VAL A 196 13.75 1.47 14.19
CA VAL A 196 14.24 2.42 13.19
C VAL A 196 14.70 1.66 11.94
N PHE A 197 14.61 2.31 10.79
CA PHE A 197 15.28 1.82 9.59
C PHE A 197 16.76 2.23 9.64
N ASN A 198 17.66 1.24 9.60
CA ASN A 198 19.09 1.47 9.58
C ASN A 198 19.59 1.40 8.14
N GLU A 199 20.07 2.53 7.62
CA GLU A 199 20.57 2.65 6.24
C GLU A 199 21.88 1.90 5.98
N THR A 200 22.62 1.50 7.01
CA THR A 200 23.84 0.69 6.87
C THR A 200 23.48 -0.79 6.77
N SER A 201 22.61 -1.27 7.67
CA SER A 201 22.18 -2.67 7.71
C SER A 201 21.00 -2.98 6.78
N LYS A 202 20.45 -1.96 6.12
CA LYS A 202 19.39 -2.02 5.09
C LYS A 202 18.09 -2.68 5.57
N ARG A 203 17.75 -2.51 6.84
CA ARG A 203 16.59 -3.13 7.47
C ARG A 203 16.02 -2.29 8.61
N VAL A 204 14.80 -2.63 9.02
CA VAL A 204 14.25 -2.19 10.30
C VAL A 204 14.83 -3.04 11.43
N GLU A 205 15.35 -2.34 12.44
CA GLU A 205 15.95 -2.93 13.62
C GLU A 205 15.50 -2.22 14.89
N LYS A 206 15.58 -2.93 16.02
CA LYS A 206 15.36 -2.38 17.36
C LYS A 206 16.53 -2.78 18.21
N ASN A 207 17.19 -1.80 18.84
CA ASN A 207 18.43 -2.01 19.61
C ASN A 207 19.54 -2.71 18.80
N GLY A 208 19.62 -2.45 17.49
CA GLY A 208 20.60 -3.07 16.59
C GLY A 208 20.25 -4.49 16.10
N GLU A 209 19.18 -5.09 16.62
CA GLU A 209 18.72 -6.42 16.23
C GLU A 209 17.60 -6.35 15.17
N ILE A 210 17.58 -7.32 14.27
CA ILE A 210 16.53 -7.44 13.26
C ILE A 210 15.15 -7.62 13.91
N VAL A 211 14.15 -6.85 13.45
CA VAL A 211 12.78 -7.01 13.93
C VAL A 211 12.10 -8.16 13.16
N THR A 212 11.66 -9.18 13.89
CA THR A 212 10.85 -10.31 13.36
C THR A 212 9.39 -10.27 13.81
N SER A 213 9.06 -9.39 14.77
CA SER A 213 7.68 -9.04 15.11
C SER A 213 7.09 -8.09 14.06
N LYS A 214 5.78 -7.82 14.16
CA LYS A 214 5.09 -6.92 13.23
C LYS A 214 5.76 -5.54 13.22
N VAL A 215 6.14 -5.08 12.04
CA VAL A 215 6.56 -3.70 11.77
C VAL A 215 5.40 -2.97 11.14
N THR A 216 4.96 -1.86 11.73
CA THR A 216 3.91 -1.01 11.15
C THR A 216 4.46 0.37 10.82
N ILE A 217 4.28 0.78 9.57
CA ILE A 217 4.47 2.15 9.11
C ILE A 217 3.09 2.73 8.83
N SER A 218 2.78 3.84 9.47
CA SER A 218 1.51 4.53 9.26
C SER A 218 1.66 6.01 9.59
N PRO A 219 0.73 6.88 9.13
CA PRO A 219 0.67 8.25 9.62
C PRO A 219 0.69 8.23 11.13
N ASN A 220 1.65 8.94 11.73
CA ASN A 220 1.71 9.03 13.18
C ASN A 220 0.44 9.75 13.64
N ASN A 221 -0.51 8.99 14.19
CA ASN A 221 -1.76 9.52 14.72
C ASN A 221 -1.57 10.20 16.09
N THR A 222 -0.35 10.62 16.46
CA THR A 222 -0.23 11.88 17.21
C THR A 222 -0.95 12.93 16.38
N ASN A 223 -2.21 13.21 16.73
CA ASN A 223 -3.23 13.85 15.89
C ASN A 223 -2.86 15.26 15.40
N ILE A 224 -1.88 15.41 14.51
CA ILE A 224 -1.61 16.67 13.82
C ILE A 224 -2.68 16.88 12.75
N ASN A 225 -3.91 17.15 13.18
CA ASN A 225 -4.88 17.88 12.40
C ASN A 225 -4.36 19.32 12.37
N ASN A 226 -3.55 19.70 11.38
CA ASN A 226 -3.23 21.12 11.18
C ASN A 226 -4.56 21.85 10.92
N VAL A 227 -5.01 22.63 11.91
CA VAL A 227 -6.32 23.30 11.94
C VAL A 227 -6.28 24.60 11.13
N VAL A 228 -5.09 25.19 10.97
CA VAL A 228 -4.79 26.28 10.02
C VAL A 228 -3.30 26.21 9.74
N LYS A 229 -2.88 26.27 8.46
CA LYS A 229 -1.49 26.55 8.08
C LYS A 229 -1.46 27.90 7.39
N ASP A 230 -1.37 28.96 8.19
CA ASP A 230 -0.82 30.23 7.74
C ASP A 230 0.68 30.19 8.07
N ASN A 231 1.56 30.82 7.30
CA ASN A 231 3.02 30.71 7.48
C ASN A 231 3.52 31.21 8.86
N VAL A 232 2.62 31.67 9.74
CA VAL A 232 2.90 32.24 11.06
C VAL A 232 2.16 31.52 12.20
N LEU A 233 1.19 30.62 11.91
CA LEU A 233 0.30 30.00 12.90
C LEU A 233 0.08 28.52 12.59
N ASN A 234 0.40 27.66 13.56
CA ASN A 234 0.21 26.22 13.51
C ASN A 234 -0.66 25.76 14.70
N ILE A 235 -1.82 25.19 14.43
CA ILE A 235 -2.72 24.66 15.45
C ILE A 235 -2.88 23.16 15.21
N TYR A 236 -2.65 22.34 16.23
CA TYR A 236 -2.74 20.87 16.13
C TYR A 236 -3.20 20.23 17.44
N ILE A 237 -3.49 18.93 17.41
CA ILE A 237 -3.85 18.17 18.62
C ILE A 237 -2.72 17.19 18.94
N SER A 238 -2.23 17.21 20.17
CA SER A 238 -1.38 16.13 20.68
C SER A 238 -1.83 15.81 22.10
N ASP A 239 -1.90 14.52 22.43
CA ASP A 239 -2.26 14.05 23.76
C ASP A 239 -3.58 14.64 24.28
N ASN A 240 -4.58 14.75 23.40
CA ASN A 240 -5.90 15.33 23.66
C ASN A 240 -5.89 16.82 24.09
N ILE A 241 -4.78 17.52 23.82
CA ILE A 241 -4.61 18.95 24.04
C ILE A 241 -4.59 19.65 22.68
N LEU A 242 -5.27 20.78 22.59
CA LEU A 242 -5.16 21.69 21.45
C LEU A 242 -3.91 22.57 21.64
N HIS A 243 -2.91 22.37 20.80
CA HIS A 243 -1.67 23.15 20.74
C HIS A 243 -1.82 24.27 19.72
N ILE A 244 -1.39 25.46 20.08
CA ILE A 244 -1.43 26.67 19.25
C ILE A 244 -0.03 27.27 19.27
N ASN A 245 0.69 27.13 18.16
CA ASN A 245 2.05 27.61 18.01
C ASN A 245 2.10 28.76 17.00
N THR A 246 2.82 29.83 17.31
CA THR A 246 3.03 30.96 16.43
C THR A 246 4.50 31.36 16.36
N GLU A 247 4.95 31.82 15.19
CA GLU A 247 6.33 32.31 15.06
C GLU A 247 6.53 33.66 15.79
N ASN A 248 5.45 34.44 15.94
CA ASN A 248 5.44 35.75 16.63
C ASN A 248 4.18 35.92 17.48
N TYR A 249 4.18 36.89 18.40
CA TYR A 249 2.99 37.27 19.17
C TYR A 249 1.89 37.78 18.22
N LEU A 250 0.83 36.99 18.07
CA LEU A 250 -0.35 37.33 17.28
C LEU A 250 -1.48 37.62 18.28
N ASN A 251 -1.75 38.90 18.57
CA ASN A 251 -2.83 39.32 19.49
C ASN A 251 -4.23 39.01 18.91
N LYS A 252 -4.52 37.74 18.69
CA LYS A 252 -5.72 37.22 18.02
C LYS A 252 -6.52 36.38 18.99
N ASN A 253 -7.83 36.35 18.75
CA ASN A 253 -8.77 35.55 19.51
C ASN A 253 -9.12 34.28 18.76
N LEU A 254 -8.88 33.15 19.40
CA LEU A 254 -9.30 31.83 18.94
C LEU A 254 -10.58 31.43 19.67
N LYS A 255 -11.62 31.11 18.90
CA LYS A 255 -12.92 30.67 19.42
C LYS A 255 -13.09 29.17 19.19
N VAL A 256 -13.46 28.46 20.24
CA VAL A 256 -13.82 27.03 20.17
C VAL A 256 -15.33 26.92 20.30
N TYR A 257 -15.96 26.28 19.33
CA TYR A 257 -17.39 26.01 19.28
C TYR A 257 -17.65 24.53 19.51
N ASN A 258 -18.72 24.22 20.25
CA ASN A 258 -19.26 22.86 20.28
C ASN A 258 -20.09 22.57 19.01
N THR A 259 -20.60 21.34 18.90
CA THR A 259 -21.43 20.89 17.77
C THR A 259 -22.77 21.61 17.65
N SER A 260 -23.22 22.30 18.70
CA SER A 260 -24.42 23.15 18.69
C SER A 260 -24.13 24.59 18.24
N GLY A 261 -22.89 24.90 17.86
CA GLY A 261 -22.47 26.24 17.43
C GLY A 261 -22.30 27.24 18.59
N THR A 262 -22.29 26.77 19.84
CA THR A 262 -22.05 27.62 21.01
C THR A 262 -20.54 27.74 21.26
N ILE A 263 -20.06 28.96 21.53
CA ILE A 263 -18.67 29.19 21.96
C ILE A 263 -18.50 28.61 23.36
N ILE A 264 -17.59 27.64 23.49
CA ILE A 264 -17.24 27.02 24.77
C ILE A 264 -15.90 27.52 25.31
N ASN A 265 -15.07 28.12 24.45
CA ASN A 265 -13.80 28.71 24.86
C ASN A 265 -13.43 29.90 23.95
N ASN A 266 -12.80 30.91 24.52
CA ASN A 266 -12.29 32.09 23.83
C ASN A 266 -10.87 32.39 24.35
N ILE A 267 -9.87 32.05 23.55
CA ILE A 267 -8.46 32.09 23.92
C ILE A 267 -7.79 33.28 23.24
N VAL A 268 -7.18 34.14 24.05
CA VAL A 268 -6.27 35.19 23.57
C VAL A 268 -4.91 34.55 23.39
N ILE A 269 -4.37 34.56 22.18
CA ILE A 269 -3.04 34.01 21.89
C ILE A 269 -2.00 35.04 22.36
N SER A 270 -1.56 34.90 23.62
CA SER A 270 -0.63 35.86 24.24
C SER A 270 0.83 35.40 24.28
N SER A 271 1.15 34.22 23.73
CA SER A 271 2.49 33.65 23.68
C SER A 271 2.69 32.77 22.44
N PRO A 272 3.95 32.56 22.00
CA PRO A 272 4.29 31.68 20.87
C PRO A 272 3.81 30.24 21.00
N GLU A 273 3.55 29.79 22.23
CA GLU A 273 2.96 28.50 22.53
C GLU A 273 1.78 28.72 23.47
N THR A 274 0.61 28.19 23.10
CA THR A 274 -0.60 28.19 23.92
C THR A 274 -1.25 26.82 23.86
N ASN A 275 -1.46 26.22 25.04
CA ASN A 275 -2.02 24.87 25.16
C ASN A 275 -3.39 24.93 25.84
N VAL A 276 -4.38 24.29 25.23
CA VAL A 276 -5.77 24.33 25.70
C VAL A 276 -6.29 22.91 25.88
N SER A 277 -6.60 22.56 27.13
CA SER A 277 -7.27 21.30 27.45
C SER A 277 -8.77 21.46 27.20
N LEU A 278 -9.34 20.51 26.46
CA LEU A 278 -10.75 20.44 26.15
C LEU A 278 -11.25 19.01 26.42
N PRO A 279 -12.50 18.83 26.88
CA PRO A 279 -13.08 17.50 27.04
C PRO A 279 -13.08 16.72 25.73
N GLN A 280 -13.15 15.38 25.80
CA GLN A 280 -13.38 14.53 24.63
C GLN A 280 -14.64 14.99 23.89
N GLY A 281 -14.54 15.19 22.58
CA GLY A 281 -15.64 15.72 21.81
C GLY A 281 -15.26 16.25 20.44
N LEU A 282 -16.29 16.65 19.71
CA LEU A 282 -16.17 17.27 18.40
C LEU A 282 -16.34 18.79 18.53
N TYR A 283 -15.40 19.54 17.97
CA TYR A 283 -15.34 20.99 18.04
C TYR A 283 -15.13 21.63 16.67
N ILE A 284 -15.48 22.91 16.57
CA ILE A 284 -15.04 23.80 15.49
C ILE A 284 -14.14 24.84 16.14
N VAL A 285 -12.91 24.98 15.63
CA VAL A 285 -11.97 25.98 16.10
C VAL A 285 -11.85 27.05 15.03
N CYS A 286 -12.05 28.32 15.41
CA CYS A 286 -11.97 29.44 14.50
C CYS A 286 -10.99 30.50 14.98
N ILE A 287 -10.26 31.09 14.05
CA ILE A 287 -9.50 32.32 14.22
C ILE A 287 -9.91 33.30 13.12
N ASP A 288 -10.30 34.50 13.51
CA ASP A 288 -10.92 35.47 12.59
C ASP A 288 -12.07 34.83 11.79
N ASN A 289 -11.91 34.70 10.46
CA ASN A 289 -12.90 34.12 9.55
C ASN A 289 -12.56 32.68 9.10
N ILE A 290 -11.48 32.08 9.61
CA ILE A 290 -11.04 30.73 9.23
C ILE A 290 -11.45 29.76 10.33
N CYS A 291 -12.22 28.74 9.98
CA CYS A 291 -12.73 27.73 10.90
C CYS A 291 -12.42 26.32 10.42
N GLN A 292 -12.08 25.42 11.33
CA GLN A 292 -11.86 24.01 11.01
C GLN A 292 -12.39 23.07 12.11
N LYS A 293 -12.79 21.88 11.67
CA LYS A 293 -13.31 20.79 12.51
C LYS A 293 -12.17 20.08 13.23
N VAL A 294 -12.34 19.86 14.53
CA VAL A 294 -11.34 19.28 15.45
C VAL A 294 -12.00 18.18 16.28
N ILE A 295 -11.36 17.01 16.38
CA ILE A 295 -11.87 15.87 17.16
C ILE A 295 -10.87 15.55 18.27
N ILE A 296 -11.33 15.61 19.52
CA ILE A 296 -10.57 15.20 20.70
C ILE A 296 -11.12 13.85 21.16
N LYS A 297 -10.24 12.86 21.30
CA LYS A 297 -10.60 11.46 21.51
C LYS A 297 -10.36 10.99 22.94
#